data_AF-A0A9P0D5K2-F1
#
_entry.id   AF-A0A9P0D5K2-F1
#
_cell.length_a   1.000
_cell.length_b   1.000
_cell.length_c   1.000
_cell.angle_alpha   90.00
_cell.angle_beta   90.00
_cell.angle_gamma   90.00
#
_symmetry.space_group_name_H-M   'P 1'
#
loop_
_entity.id
_entity.type
_entity.pdbx_description
1 polymer ?
#
loop_
_entity_poly.entity_id
_entity_poly.type
_entity_poly.pdbx_seq_one_letter_code
_entity_poly.pdbx_strand_id
1 'polypeptide(L)'
;MNSLTVLLFCAGVIAAVNGAVLNPAVAQYQQFSKECISSTNTDPKNIAKVFNGDPIEVEELGSHLLCMNNKFNIFTENGDIDQDNLRKILLVFNPSKDKTDVAVTNS
;
A
#
# COMPACT_ATOMS: atom_id res chain seq x y z
N MET A 1 -27.34 23.71 21.14
CA MET A 1 -26.22 22.82 20.76
C MET A 1 -25.02 23.28 21.59
N ASN A 2 -24.66 22.54 22.65
CA ASN A 2 -23.68 23.00 23.64
C ASN A 2 -22.25 22.84 23.09
N SER A 3 -21.37 23.79 23.42
CA SER A 3 -19.94 23.77 23.05
C SER A 3 -19.23 22.45 23.42
N LEU A 4 -19.67 21.82 24.52
CA LEU A 4 -19.18 20.51 24.96
C LEU A 4 -19.53 19.36 23.99
N THR A 5 -20.67 19.45 23.29
CA THR A 5 -21.14 18.42 22.37
C THR A 5 -20.35 18.42 21.04
N VAL A 6 -19.87 19.60 20.61
CA VAL A 6 -19.03 19.74 19.41
C VAL A 6 -17.61 19.20 19.65
N LEU A 7 -17.04 19.46 20.83
CA LEU A 7 -15.71 18.98 21.23
C LEU A 7 -15.61 17.44 21.28
N LEU A 8 -16.64 16.77 21.79
CA LEU A 8 -16.70 15.30 21.83
C LEU A 8 -16.82 14.67 20.44
N PHE A 9 -17.49 15.34 19.50
CA PHE A 9 -17.61 14.86 18.11
C PHE A 9 -16.27 14.96 17.37
N CYS A 10 -15.51 16.04 17.56
CA CYS A 10 -14.18 16.20 16.97
C CYS A 10 -13.17 15.15 17.47
N ALA A 11 -13.20 14.80 18.77
CA ALA A 11 -12.29 13.79 19.33
C ALA A 11 -12.54 12.38 18.78
N GLY A 12 -13.82 12.02 18.55
CA GLY A 12 -14.19 10.71 17.98
C GLY A 12 -13.71 10.51 16.54
N VAL A 13 -13.73 11.56 15.71
CA VAL A 13 -13.28 11.50 14.31
C VAL A 13 -11.76 11.32 14.21
N ILE A 14 -10.99 11.91 15.12
CA ILE A 14 -9.51 11.78 15.14
C ILE A 14 -9.08 10.34 15.48
N ALA A 15 -9.80 9.64 16.36
CA ALA A 15 -9.49 8.26 16.70
C ALA A 15 -9.73 7.28 15.54
N ALA A 16 -10.75 7.53 14.70
CA ALA A 16 -11.09 6.66 13.58
C ALA A 16 -10.06 6.70 12.43
N VAL A 17 -9.45 7.86 12.16
CA VAL A 17 -8.40 7.99 11.12
C VAL A 17 -7.04 7.43 11.56
N ASN A 18 -6.78 7.32 12.87
CA ASN A 18 -5.51 6.80 13.39
C ASN A 18 -5.38 5.28 13.38
N GLY A 19 -6.48 4.53 13.21
CA GLY A 19 -6.45 3.06 13.18
C GLY A 19 -5.63 2.48 12.02
N ALA A 20 -5.59 3.15 10.87
CA ALA A 20 -4.83 2.70 9.70
C ALA A 20 -3.32 3.04 9.81
N VAL A 21 -2.95 4.07 10.57
CA VAL A 21 -1.56 4.54 10.71
C VAL A 21 -0.76 3.69 11.72
N LEU A 22 -1.43 2.94 12.59
CA LEU A 22 -0.79 2.13 13.64
C LEU A 22 -0.31 0.74 13.18
N ASN A 23 -0.53 0.35 11.92
CA ASN A 23 -0.06 -0.94 11.41
C ASN A 23 1.43 -0.82 10.99
N PRO A 24 2.36 -1.55 11.61
CA PRO A 24 3.79 -1.52 11.26
C PRO A 24 4.06 -1.79 9.78
N ALA A 25 3.24 -2.62 9.13
CA ALA A 25 3.39 -2.93 7.71
C ALA A 25 2.97 -1.75 6.82
N VAL A 26 1.98 -0.95 7.24
CA VAL A 26 1.61 0.30 6.54
C VAL A 26 2.73 1.34 6.66
N ALA A 27 3.34 1.46 7.85
CA ALA A 27 4.50 2.34 8.05
C ALA A 27 5.69 1.92 7.19
N GLN A 28 5.99 0.61 7.13
CA GLN A 28 7.04 0.06 6.27
C GLN A 28 6.78 0.35 4.79
N TYR A 29 5.53 0.16 4.34
CA TYR A 29 5.15 0.50 2.97
C TYR A 29 5.36 1.99 2.66
N GLN A 30 4.91 2.88 3.54
CA GLN A 30 5.09 4.32 3.34
C GLN A 30 6.56 4.71 3.23
N GLN A 31 7.43 4.09 4.06
CA GLN A 31 8.86 4.29 3.98
C GLN A 31 9.42 3.84 2.63
N PHE A 32 9.15 2.60 2.21
CA PHE A 32 9.64 2.07 0.94
C PHE A 32 9.09 2.85 -0.26
N SER A 33 7.81 3.23 -0.23
CA SER A 33 7.19 4.05 -1.28
C SER A 33 7.91 5.39 -1.43
N LYS A 34 8.25 6.07 -0.32
CA LYS A 34 9.01 7.32 -0.35
C LYS A 34 10.41 7.15 -0.94
N GLU A 35 11.11 6.08 -0.57
CA GLU A 35 12.44 5.74 -1.12
C GLU A 35 12.35 5.44 -2.62
N CYS A 36 11.32 4.69 -3.05
CA CYS A 36 11.11 4.34 -4.45
C CYS A 36 10.67 5.52 -5.30
N ILE A 37 9.82 6.42 -4.80
CA ILE A 37 9.50 7.69 -5.47
C ILE A 37 10.78 8.51 -5.69
N SER A 38 11.60 8.64 -4.64
CA SER A 38 12.83 9.43 -4.70
C SER A 38 13.88 8.87 -5.67
N SER A 39 13.96 7.54 -5.81
CA SER A 39 14.98 6.91 -6.67
C SER A 39 14.54 6.79 -8.13
N THR A 40 13.24 6.65 -8.38
CA THR A 40 12.69 6.42 -9.71
C THR A 40 12.14 7.68 -10.37
N ASN A 41 12.04 8.79 -9.62
CA ASN A 41 11.38 10.03 -10.03
C ASN A 41 9.92 9.84 -10.50
N THR A 42 9.24 8.83 -9.95
CA THR A 42 7.83 8.56 -10.27
C THR A 42 6.95 9.68 -9.73
N ASP A 43 6.02 10.20 -10.55
CA ASP A 43 5.06 11.20 -10.10
C ASP A 43 4.14 10.60 -9.03
N PRO A 44 4.06 11.17 -7.82
CA PRO A 44 3.15 10.71 -6.78
C PRO A 44 1.68 10.64 -7.23
N LYS A 45 1.27 11.44 -8.22
CA LYS A 45 -0.09 11.39 -8.80
C LYS A 45 -0.37 10.07 -9.51
N ASN A 46 0.64 9.49 -10.13
CA ASN A 46 0.52 8.20 -10.82
C ASN A 46 0.37 7.05 -9.83
N ILE A 47 1.05 7.14 -8.69
CA ILE A 47 0.84 6.20 -7.58
C ILE A 47 -0.58 6.33 -7.01
N ALA A 48 -1.07 7.55 -6.84
CA ALA A 48 -2.43 7.79 -6.36
C ALA A 48 -3.50 7.21 -7.30
N LYS A 49 -3.31 7.29 -8.62
CA LYS A 49 -4.21 6.65 -9.60
C LYS A 49 -4.33 5.15 -9.36
N VAL A 50 -3.22 4.45 -9.15
CA VAL A 50 -3.23 3.00 -8.85
C VAL A 50 -4.02 2.70 -7.59
N PHE A 51 -3.84 3.50 -6.54
CA PHE A 51 -4.58 3.33 -5.29
C PHE A 51 -6.09 3.60 -5.41
N ASN A 52 -6.47 4.52 -6.29
CA ASN A 52 -7.87 4.84 -6.55
C ASN A 52 -8.53 3.88 -7.57
N GLY A 53 -7.74 3.00 -8.20
CA GLY A 53 -8.22 2.14 -9.29
C GLY A 53 -8.40 2.89 -10.62
N ASP A 54 -7.78 4.07 -10.75
CA ASP A 54 -7.81 4.84 -11.99
C ASP A 54 -6.86 4.21 -13.04
N PRO A 55 -7.21 4.25 -14.34
CA PRO A 55 -6.35 3.76 -15.40
C PRO A 55 -5.01 4.50 -15.47
N ILE A 56 -3.94 3.75 -15.74
CA ILE A 56 -2.60 4.29 -15.96
C ILE A 56 -1.78 3.33 -16.84
N GLU A 57 -0.88 3.90 -17.65
CA GLU A 57 0.07 3.13 -18.45
C GLU A 57 1.13 2.47 -17.56
N VAL A 58 1.45 1.21 -17.84
CA VAL A 58 2.33 0.40 -16.98
C VAL A 58 3.75 0.97 -16.96
N GLU A 59 4.19 1.58 -18.06
CA GLU A 59 5.50 2.22 -18.20
C GLU A 59 5.69 3.38 -17.22
N GLU A 60 4.60 4.06 -16.85
CA GLU A 60 4.63 5.18 -15.89
C GLU A 60 4.84 4.74 -14.45
N LEU A 61 4.73 3.43 -14.17
CA LEU A 61 4.89 2.83 -12.85
C LEU A 61 5.92 1.71 -12.77
N GLY A 62 6.37 1.18 -13.91
CA GLY A 62 7.21 -0.02 -13.96
C GLY A 62 8.44 0.08 -13.06
N SER A 63 9.17 1.21 -13.10
CA SER A 63 10.34 1.45 -12.25
C SER A 63 9.99 1.51 -10.77
N HIS A 64 8.86 2.13 -10.41
CA HIS A 64 8.39 2.19 -9.03
C HIS A 64 7.99 0.81 -8.52
N LEU A 65 7.20 0.07 -9.30
CA LEU A 65 6.75 -1.28 -8.97
C LEU A 65 7.93 -2.23 -8.80
N LEU A 66 8.92 -2.16 -9.68
CA LEU A 66 10.14 -2.96 -9.56
C LEU A 66 10.90 -2.61 -8.28
N CYS A 67 11.07 -1.32 -7.97
CA CYS A 67 11.70 -0.88 -6.73
C CYS A 67 10.96 -1.41 -5.49
N MET A 68 9.64 -1.30 -5.47
CA MET A 68 8.81 -1.79 -4.37
C MET A 68 8.91 -3.31 -4.22
N ASN A 69 8.82 -4.05 -5.33
CA ASN A 69 8.95 -5.51 -5.33
C ASN A 69 10.31 -5.96 -4.78
N ASN A 70 11.39 -5.25 -5.13
CA ASN A 70 12.72 -5.52 -4.58
C ASN A 70 12.80 -5.23 -3.07
N LYS A 71 12.25 -4.11 -2.60
CA LYS A 71 12.24 -3.77 -1.17
C LYS A 71 11.47 -4.79 -0.33
N PHE A 72 10.44 -5.38 -0.92
CA PHE A 72 9.58 -6.35 -0.27
C PHE A 72 10.02 -7.81 -0.49
N ASN A 73 11.09 -8.06 -1.25
CA ASN A 73 11.52 -9.40 -1.64
C ASN A 73 10.37 -10.23 -2.23
N ILE A 74 9.58 -9.61 -3.12
CA ILE A 74 8.50 -10.28 -3.85
C ILE A 74 9.07 -11.23 -4.91
N PHE A 75 10.29 -10.98 -5.40
CA PHE A 75 10.97 -11.88 -6.31
C PHE A 75 12.04 -12.71 -5.58
N THR A 76 12.12 -13.99 -5.92
CA THR A 76 13.19 -14.90 -5.52
C THR A 76 14.48 -14.60 -6.29
N GLU A 77 15.59 -15.22 -5.90
CA GLU A 77 16.88 -15.09 -6.61
C GLU A 77 16.82 -15.54 -8.08
N ASN A 78 15.86 -16.42 -8.41
CA ASN A 78 15.65 -16.92 -9.77
C ASN A 78 14.72 -16.02 -10.61
N GLY A 79 14.18 -14.94 -10.02
CA GLY A 79 13.23 -14.05 -10.66
C GLY A 79 11.77 -14.50 -10.56
N ASP A 80 11.49 -15.66 -9.96
CA ASP A 80 10.12 -16.12 -9.69
C ASP A 80 9.47 -15.31 -8.56
N ILE A 81 8.15 -15.26 -8.52
CA ILE A 81 7.40 -14.58 -7.44
C ILE A 81 7.43 -15.45 -6.17
N ASP A 82 7.90 -14.88 -5.06
CA ASP A 82 7.72 -15.42 -3.71
C ASP A 82 6.26 -15.20 -3.29
N GLN A 83 5.44 -16.23 -3.53
CA GLN A 83 4.01 -16.22 -3.24
C GLN A 83 3.70 -16.00 -1.75
N ASP A 84 4.59 -16.40 -0.84
CA ASP A 84 4.39 -16.21 0.59
C ASP A 84 4.61 -14.76 1.00
N ASN A 85 5.66 -14.12 0.48
CA ASN A 85 5.88 -12.69 0.72
C ASN A 85 4.81 -11.84 0.04
N LEU A 86 4.41 -12.18 -1.20
CA LEU A 86 3.31 -11.51 -1.87
C LEU A 86 2.01 -11.61 -1.07
N ARG A 87 1.65 -12.81 -0.56
CA ARG A 87 0.46 -13.02 0.27
C ARG A 87 0.50 -12.17 1.55
N LYS A 88 1.64 -12.13 2.26
CA LYS A 88 1.80 -11.32 3.49
C LYS A 88 1.52 -9.84 3.21
N ILE A 89 2.03 -9.32 2.11
CA ILE A 89 1.87 -7.92 1.72
C ILE A 89 0.43 -7.64 1.33
N LEU A 90 -0.19 -8.48 0.50
CA LEU A 90 -1.59 -8.30 0.09
C LEU A 90 -2.56 -8.31 1.26
N LEU A 91 -2.34 -9.14 2.29
CA LEU A 91 -3.16 -9.17 3.50
C LEU A 91 -3.06 -7.87 4.33
N VAL A 92 -1.98 -7.10 4.19
CA VAL A 92 -1.82 -5.79 4.84
C VAL A 92 -2.73 -4.75 4.18
N PHE A 93 -2.86 -4.77 2.85
CA PHE A 93 -3.65 -3.79 2.08
C PHE A 93 -5.10 -4.22 1.88
N ASN A 94 -5.36 -5.51 1.85
CA ASN A 94 -6.67 -6.09 1.68
C ASN A 94 -6.79 -7.34 2.57
N PRO A 95 -7.35 -7.22 3.78
CA PRO A 95 -7.46 -8.34 4.71
C PRO A 95 -8.44 -9.44 4.25
N SER A 96 -9.09 -9.30 3.09
CA SER A 96 -9.93 -10.33 2.49
C SER A 96 -9.08 -11.46 1.89
N LYS A 97 -8.90 -12.54 2.67
CA LYS A 97 -8.16 -13.75 2.26
C LYS A 97 -8.56 -14.28 0.89
N ASP A 98 -9.86 -14.36 0.61
CA ASP A 98 -10.37 -14.92 -0.65
C ASP A 98 -9.90 -14.13 -1.88
N LYS A 99 -9.80 -12.80 -1.76
CA LYS A 99 -9.28 -11.94 -2.83
C LYS A 99 -7.76 -12.01 -2.94
N THR A 100 -7.07 -12.17 -1.80
CA THR A 100 -5.62 -12.35 -1.77
C THR A 100 -5.19 -13.65 -2.44
N ASP A 101 -5.84 -14.77 -2.14
CA ASP A 101 -5.47 -16.08 -2.70
C ASP A 101 -5.73 -16.14 -4.21
N VAL A 102 -6.79 -15.51 -4.71
CA VAL A 102 -7.01 -15.38 -6.17
C VAL A 102 -5.91 -14.58 -6.85
N ALA A 103 -5.43 -13.49 -6.23
CA ALA A 103 -4.35 -12.70 -6.80
C ALA A 103 -3.03 -13.49 -6.85
N VAL A 104 -2.68 -14.18 -5.75
CA VAL A 104 -1.45 -14.97 -5.66
C VAL A 104 -1.44 -16.16 -6.62
N THR A 105 -2.57 -16.83 -6.83
CA THR A 105 -2.63 -18.06 -7.66
C THR A 105 -2.53 -17.78 -9.16
N ASN A 106 -2.82 -16.55 -9.60
CA ASN A 106 -2.72 -16.14 -11.01
C ASN A 106 -1.43 -15.34 -11.31
N SER A 107 -0.53 -15.23 -10.33
CA SER A 107 0.79 -14.60 -10.43
C SER A 107 1.84 -15.64 -10.78
#